data_AF-A0A497UCX1-F1
#
_entry.id   AF-A0A497UCX1-F1
#
_cell.length_a   1.000
_cell.length_b   1.000
_cell.length_c   1.000
_cell.angle_alpha   90.00
_cell.angle_beta   90.00
_cell.angle_gamma   90.00
#
_symmetry.space_group_name_H-M   'P 1'
#
loop_
_entity.id
_entity.type
_entity.pdbx_description
1 polymer ?
#
loop_
_entity_poly.entity_id
_entity_poly.type
_entity_poly.pdbx_seq_one_letter_code
_entity_poly.pdbx_strand_id
1 'polypeptide(L)'
;MSKESPYPVEISLHKKSRLLTLRFSDGASFELPCEYLRVFSTAAEVKADPTPVTGKEDVNIEKIEPQGQYAIRPIFDDGHDTGIFSWKSLYDLGKNYPQNWQDYLARLKAVGYERNTDPSTERRIKIFYFSWLVNKLGKQTEEIILPPSVTNIESLLKLLRVRKSDYAAMFEDKLIQTTVNKQFSESFTRLEDGDEVALIPTSPTPPATPNA
;
A
#
# COMPACT_ATOMS: atom_id res chain seq x y z
N MET A 1 23.56 -30.64 -4.46
CA MET A 1 23.52 -29.21 -4.15
C MET A 1 22.23 -28.96 -3.37
N SER A 2 22.32 -28.70 -2.08
CA SER A 2 21.14 -28.38 -1.25
C SER A 2 20.51 -27.11 -1.80
N LYS A 3 19.25 -27.19 -2.22
CA LYS A 3 18.50 -26.05 -2.74
C LYS A 3 18.18 -25.15 -1.53
N GLU A 4 19.07 -24.22 -1.21
CA GLU A 4 18.82 -23.24 -0.16
C GLU A 4 17.51 -22.50 -0.47
N SER A 5 16.62 -22.43 0.53
CA SER A 5 15.38 -21.67 0.37
C SER A 5 15.73 -20.20 0.31
N PRO A 6 15.13 -19.40 -0.60
CA PRO A 6 15.39 -17.97 -0.67
C PRO A 6 15.20 -17.30 0.71
N TYR A 7 16.12 -16.42 1.06
CA TYR A 7 16.04 -15.62 2.30
C TYR A 7 15.81 -14.14 1.96
N PRO A 8 15.20 -13.36 2.86
CA PRO A 8 14.97 -11.95 2.60
C PRO A 8 16.29 -11.18 2.65
N VAL A 9 16.51 -10.33 1.65
CA VAL A 9 17.59 -9.33 1.61
C VAL A 9 17.08 -7.94 1.97
N GLU A 10 15.76 -7.72 1.90
CA GLU A 10 15.11 -6.46 2.28
C GLU A 10 13.74 -6.77 2.92
N ILE A 11 13.45 -6.09 4.03
CA ILE A 11 12.15 -6.14 4.71
C ILE A 11 11.79 -4.70 5.07
N SER A 12 10.74 -4.17 4.45
CA SER A 12 10.31 -2.78 4.65
C SER A 12 8.82 -2.74 4.98
N LEU A 13 8.48 -2.12 6.10
CA LEU A 13 7.10 -1.95 6.56
C LEU A 13 6.61 -0.54 6.23
N HIS A 14 5.61 -0.46 5.35
CA HIS A 14 4.96 0.78 4.93
C HIS A 14 3.68 0.97 5.74
N LYS A 15 3.82 1.49 6.96
CA LYS A 15 2.70 1.61 7.92
C LYS A 15 1.49 2.34 7.34
N LYS A 16 1.70 3.47 6.65
CA LYS A 16 0.60 4.24 6.05
C LYS A 16 -0.13 3.44 4.97
N SER A 17 0.61 2.68 4.17
CA SER A 17 0.06 1.80 3.13
C SER A 17 -0.49 0.49 3.69
N ARG A 18 -0.23 0.19 4.97
CA ARG A 18 -0.51 -1.11 5.62
C ARG A 18 0.06 -2.27 4.80
N LEU A 19 1.30 -2.13 4.36
CA LEU A 19 1.96 -3.05 3.42
C LEU A 19 3.35 -3.46 3.91
N LEU A 20 3.64 -4.75 3.87
CA LEU A 20 4.99 -5.30 4.08
C LEU A 20 5.60 -5.64 2.72
N THR A 21 6.69 -4.99 2.35
CA THR A 21 7.45 -5.32 1.14
C THR A 21 8.66 -6.16 1.49
N LEU A 22 8.85 -7.26 0.75
CA LEU A 22 9.94 -8.21 0.92
C LEU A 22 10.69 -8.37 -0.39
N ARG A 23 12.03 -8.35 -0.33
CA ARG A 23 12.90 -8.76 -1.44
C ARG A 23 13.70 -9.97 -1.00
N PHE A 24 13.75 -11.00 -1.83
CA PHE A 24 14.46 -12.25 -1.56
C PHE A 24 15.75 -12.37 -2.37
N SER A 25 16.64 -13.23 -1.91
CA SER A 25 17.97 -13.48 -2.48
C SER A 25 17.95 -14.02 -3.92
N ASP A 26 16.83 -14.58 -4.36
CA ASP A 26 16.60 -15.05 -5.73
C ASP A 26 16.05 -13.95 -6.67
N GLY A 27 15.90 -12.72 -6.15
CA GLY A 27 15.34 -11.59 -6.88
C GLY A 27 13.82 -11.47 -6.78
N ALA A 28 13.12 -12.43 -6.18
CA ALA A 28 11.69 -12.32 -5.98
C ALA A 28 11.35 -11.13 -5.06
N SER A 29 10.30 -10.39 -5.39
CA SER A 29 9.81 -9.28 -4.58
C SER A 29 8.32 -9.44 -4.37
N PHE A 30 7.86 -9.22 -3.13
CA PHE A 30 6.46 -9.40 -2.74
C PHE A 30 5.97 -8.19 -1.96
N GLU A 31 4.72 -7.83 -2.20
CA GLU A 31 3.99 -6.80 -1.48
C GLU A 31 2.82 -7.48 -0.74
N LEU A 32 2.91 -7.59 0.58
CA LEU A 32 1.97 -8.33 1.40
C LEU A 32 1.17 -7.37 2.29
N PRO A 33 -0.16 -7.23 2.09
CA PRO A 33 -0.98 -6.39 2.96
C PRO A 33 -0.95 -6.86 4.42
N CYS A 34 -1.04 -5.93 5.38
CA CYS A 34 -1.08 -6.26 6.80
C CYS A 34 -2.30 -7.11 7.16
N GLU A 35 -3.47 -6.81 6.57
CA GLU A 35 -4.68 -7.65 6.68
C GLU A 35 -4.39 -9.09 6.24
N TYR A 36 -3.73 -9.25 5.09
CA TYR A 36 -3.41 -10.57 4.55
C TYR A 36 -2.50 -11.36 5.51
N LEU A 37 -1.44 -10.73 6.02
CA LEU A 37 -0.60 -11.36 7.03
C LEU A 37 -1.40 -11.70 8.28
N ARG A 38 -2.27 -10.80 8.75
CA ARG A 38 -3.04 -10.98 9.97
C ARG A 38 -4.07 -12.10 9.89
N VAL A 39 -4.78 -12.24 8.77
CA VAL A 39 -5.80 -13.29 8.62
C VAL A 39 -5.19 -14.65 8.30
N PHE A 40 -3.91 -14.67 7.89
CA PHE A 40 -3.12 -15.90 7.67
C PHE A 40 -2.16 -16.22 8.83
N SER A 41 -2.04 -15.37 9.86
CA SER A 41 -1.18 -15.62 11.03
C SER A 41 -1.71 -16.77 11.90
N THR A 42 -3.04 -16.94 11.96
CA THR A 42 -3.71 -17.95 12.79
C THR A 42 -3.70 -19.35 12.18
N ALA A 43 -3.56 -19.47 10.85
CA ALA A 43 -3.48 -20.75 10.15
C ALA A 43 -2.19 -21.53 10.45
N ALA A 44 -1.19 -20.87 11.04
CA ALA A 44 0.07 -21.48 11.46
C ALA A 44 -0.01 -22.17 12.85
N GLU A 45 -1.01 -21.84 13.69
CA GLU A 45 -1.02 -22.21 15.12
C GLU A 45 -2.09 -23.23 15.52
N VAL A 46 -3.22 -23.31 14.82
CA VAL A 46 -4.35 -24.18 15.20
C VAL A 46 -4.85 -24.93 13.97
N LYS A 47 -5.06 -26.25 14.10
CA LYS A 47 -5.76 -27.09 13.11
C LYS A 47 -6.95 -26.30 12.55
N ALA A 48 -6.91 -26.01 11.25
CA ALA A 48 -7.75 -25.02 10.59
C ALA A 48 -9.22 -25.09 11.05
N ASP A 49 -9.62 -24.12 11.87
CA ASP A 49 -11.02 -23.73 11.93
C ASP A 49 -11.40 -23.27 10.51
N PRO A 50 -12.41 -23.87 9.87
CA PRO A 50 -12.83 -23.46 8.53
C PRO A 50 -13.35 -22.01 8.49
N THR A 51 -13.66 -21.43 9.65
CA THR A 51 -14.17 -20.06 9.77
C THR A 51 -13.07 -19.03 9.45
N PRO A 52 -13.26 -18.16 8.44
CA PRO A 52 -12.28 -17.13 8.13
C PRO A 52 -12.21 -16.07 9.25
N VAL A 53 -11.01 -15.54 9.50
CA VAL A 53 -10.82 -14.37 10.37
C VAL A 53 -11.40 -13.13 9.66
N THR A 54 -12.28 -12.39 10.34
CA THR A 54 -12.99 -11.21 9.82
C THR A 54 -12.63 -9.95 10.61
N GLY A 55 -13.01 -8.76 10.10
CA GLY A 55 -12.85 -7.48 10.81
C GLY A 55 -11.40 -7.00 10.94
N LYS A 56 -10.56 -7.32 9.94
CA LYS A 56 -9.11 -7.03 9.91
C LYS A 56 -8.69 -6.16 8.73
N GLU A 57 -9.65 -5.58 8.02
CA GLU A 57 -9.45 -4.68 6.87
C GLU A 57 -8.59 -3.46 7.23
N ASP A 58 -8.69 -3.02 8.49
CA ASP A 58 -7.97 -1.87 8.99
C ASP A 58 -6.70 -2.17 9.78
N VAL A 59 -6.38 -3.45 9.99
CA VAL A 59 -5.24 -3.85 10.83
C VAL A 59 -3.90 -3.40 10.23
N ASN A 60 -2.98 -3.03 11.11
CA ASN A 60 -1.61 -2.67 10.78
C ASN A 60 -0.60 -3.46 11.61
N ILE A 61 0.67 -3.34 11.25
CA ILE A 61 1.79 -3.85 12.04
C ILE A 61 2.42 -2.67 12.79
N GLU A 62 2.44 -2.74 14.12
CA GLU A 62 3.08 -1.73 14.96
C GLU A 62 4.61 -1.86 14.91
N LYS A 63 5.10 -3.09 15.01
CA LYS A 63 6.54 -3.41 14.99
C LYS A 63 6.77 -4.82 14.48
N ILE A 64 7.99 -5.07 14.00
CA ILE A 64 8.45 -6.39 13.55
C ILE A 64 9.62 -6.79 14.42
N GLU A 65 9.54 -7.96 15.04
CA GLU A 65 10.60 -8.51 15.87
C GLU A 65 11.29 -9.68 15.16
N PRO A 66 12.62 -9.66 15.01
CA PRO A 66 13.34 -10.77 14.41
C PRO A 66 13.29 -12.00 15.30
N GLN A 67 13.09 -13.17 14.70
CA GLN A 67 13.09 -14.47 15.38
C GLN A 67 14.28 -15.28 14.87
N GLY A 68 15.43 -15.08 15.51
CA GLY A 68 16.70 -15.67 15.06
C GLY A 68 17.06 -15.25 13.63
N GLN A 69 17.52 -16.20 12.82
CA GLN A 69 17.91 -15.98 11.42
C GLN A 69 16.92 -16.55 10.40
N TYR A 70 15.72 -16.97 10.83
CA TYR A 70 14.80 -17.75 9.97
C TYR A 70 13.37 -17.20 9.89
N ALA A 71 13.01 -16.21 10.71
CA ALA A 71 11.64 -15.75 10.83
C ALA A 71 11.53 -14.30 11.36
N ILE A 72 10.33 -13.74 11.21
CA ILE A 72 9.88 -12.53 11.91
C ILE A 72 8.61 -12.82 12.70
N ARG A 73 8.40 -12.00 13.73
CA ARG A 73 7.15 -11.90 14.49
C ARG A 73 6.60 -10.48 14.34
N PRO A 74 5.57 -10.28 13.49
CA PRO A 74 4.84 -9.02 13.44
C PRO A 74 3.98 -8.85 14.69
N ILE A 75 3.97 -7.65 15.23
CA ILE A 75 3.09 -7.25 16.34
C ILE A 75 2.04 -6.34 15.73
N PHE A 76 0.80 -6.81 15.73
CA PHE A 76 -0.32 -6.12 15.10
C PHE A 76 -1.00 -5.16 16.08
N ASP A 77 -1.57 -4.08 15.55
CA ASP A 77 -2.27 -3.06 16.34
C ASP A 77 -3.65 -3.50 16.85
N ASP A 78 -4.15 -4.64 16.40
CA ASP A 78 -5.34 -5.31 16.96
C ASP A 78 -5.02 -6.17 18.19
N GLY A 79 -3.79 -6.07 18.72
CA GLY A 79 -3.30 -6.79 19.89
C GLY A 79 -2.81 -8.21 19.61
N HIS A 80 -2.80 -8.67 18.35
CA HIS A 80 -2.25 -9.99 18.00
C HIS A 80 -0.72 -9.94 17.87
N ASP A 81 -0.02 -10.81 18.59
CA ASP A 81 1.45 -10.79 18.67
C ASP A 81 2.12 -12.18 18.71
N THR A 82 1.34 -13.24 18.48
CA THR A 82 1.83 -14.63 18.54
C THR A 82 2.33 -15.15 17.20
N GLY A 83 1.80 -14.64 16.08
CA GLY A 83 2.11 -15.11 14.73
C GLY A 83 3.58 -15.00 14.35
N ILE A 84 4.24 -16.14 14.11
CA ILE A 84 5.62 -16.22 13.61
C ILE A 84 5.59 -16.62 12.13
N PHE A 85 6.23 -15.81 11.28
CA PHE A 85 6.39 -16.09 9.87
C PHE A 85 7.84 -16.46 9.56
N SER A 86 8.07 -17.72 9.18
CA SER A 86 9.36 -18.14 8.63
C SER A 86 9.61 -17.51 7.24
N TRP A 87 10.87 -17.41 6.81
CA TRP A 87 11.21 -16.96 5.45
C TRP A 87 10.51 -17.79 4.37
N LYS A 88 10.44 -19.10 4.58
CA LYS A 88 9.70 -20.01 3.71
C LYS A 88 8.21 -19.66 3.68
N SER A 89 7.60 -19.44 4.84
CA SER A 89 6.18 -19.06 4.95
C SER A 89 5.90 -17.74 4.24
N LEU A 90 6.74 -16.71 4.43
CA LEU A 90 6.59 -15.42 3.73
C LEU A 90 6.76 -15.55 2.23
N TYR A 91 7.72 -16.36 1.77
CA TYR A 91 7.93 -16.63 0.36
C TYR A 91 6.72 -17.34 -0.26
N ASP A 92 6.20 -18.37 0.42
CA ASP A 92 5.03 -19.13 -0.01
C ASP A 92 3.76 -18.24 -0.01
N LEU A 93 3.60 -17.37 0.98
CA LEU A 93 2.51 -16.37 1.03
C LEU A 93 2.63 -15.36 -0.11
N GLY A 94 3.82 -14.82 -0.36
CA GLY A 94 4.11 -13.91 -1.47
C GLY A 94 3.80 -14.52 -2.83
N LYS A 95 4.33 -15.71 -3.09
CA LYS A 95 4.14 -16.43 -4.35
C LYS A 95 2.68 -16.77 -4.62
N ASN A 96 1.93 -17.13 -3.58
CA ASN A 96 0.54 -17.60 -3.72
C ASN A 96 -0.50 -16.52 -3.36
N TYR A 97 -0.09 -15.27 -3.18
CA TYR A 97 -0.96 -14.19 -2.72
C TYR A 97 -2.27 -14.08 -3.53
N PRO A 98 -2.26 -14.04 -4.88
CA PRO A 98 -3.51 -13.90 -5.65
C PRO A 98 -4.52 -15.01 -5.35
N GLN A 99 -4.06 -16.26 -5.31
CA GLN A 99 -4.91 -17.42 -5.04
C GLN A 99 -5.40 -17.44 -3.60
N ASN A 100 -4.47 -17.31 -2.64
CA ASN A 100 -4.79 -17.30 -1.21
C ASN A 100 -5.81 -16.20 -0.88
N TRP A 101 -5.65 -15.02 -1.49
CA TRP A 101 -6.56 -13.91 -1.29
C TRP A 101 -7.95 -14.18 -1.87
N GLN A 102 -8.03 -14.71 -3.09
CA GLN A 102 -9.29 -15.11 -3.70
C GLN A 102 -10.04 -16.15 -2.84
N ASP A 103 -9.31 -17.15 -2.32
CA ASP A 103 -9.88 -18.20 -1.47
C ASP A 103 -10.36 -17.64 -0.11
N TYR A 104 -9.63 -16.67 0.45
CA TYR A 104 -10.08 -15.94 1.63
C TYR A 104 -11.38 -15.18 1.37
N LEU A 105 -11.46 -14.41 0.27
CA LEU A 105 -12.68 -13.68 -0.11
C LEU A 105 -13.88 -14.61 -0.36
N ALA A 106 -13.64 -15.77 -0.97
CA ALA A 106 -14.68 -16.78 -1.17
C ALA A 106 -15.22 -17.32 0.16
N ARG A 107 -14.34 -17.58 1.13
CA ARG A 107 -14.74 -18.01 2.48
C ARG A 107 -15.54 -16.94 3.22
N LEU A 108 -15.13 -15.66 3.13
CA LEU A 108 -15.89 -14.54 3.70
C LEU A 108 -17.32 -14.50 3.16
N LYS A 109 -17.46 -14.61 1.83
CA LYS A 109 -18.77 -14.64 1.17
C LYS A 109 -19.61 -15.83 1.63
N ALA A 110 -18.99 -17.01 1.81
CA ALA A 110 -19.70 -18.22 2.25
C ALA A 110 -20.28 -18.09 3.67
N VAL A 111 -19.67 -17.27 4.53
CA VAL A 111 -20.19 -16.96 5.88
C VAL A 111 -21.03 -15.67 5.92
N GLY A 112 -21.34 -15.08 4.76
CA GLY A 112 -22.14 -13.86 4.67
C GLY A 112 -21.44 -12.60 5.20
N TYR A 113 -20.11 -12.62 5.32
CA TYR A 113 -19.35 -11.47 5.75
C TYR A 113 -18.97 -10.59 4.55
N GLU A 114 -19.38 -9.33 4.60
CA GLU A 114 -18.96 -8.31 3.65
C GLU A 114 -17.82 -7.51 4.26
N ARG A 115 -16.71 -7.37 3.51
CA ARG A 115 -15.56 -6.60 3.99
C ARG A 115 -15.93 -5.14 4.12
N ASN A 116 -15.55 -4.53 5.24
CA ASN A 116 -15.71 -3.10 5.43
C ASN A 116 -14.61 -2.36 4.66
N THR A 117 -14.81 -2.18 3.35
CA THR A 117 -13.90 -1.39 2.52
C THR A 117 -14.42 0.02 2.33
N ASP A 118 -15.16 0.58 3.31
CA ASP A 118 -16.05 1.72 3.11
C ASP A 118 -15.43 2.83 2.23
N PRO A 119 -15.76 2.86 0.92
CA PRO A 119 -15.31 3.91 0.03
C PRO A 119 -16.23 5.13 0.15
N SER A 120 -17.31 5.03 0.93
CA SER A 120 -18.38 6.02 1.05
C SER A 120 -18.14 7.05 2.13
N THR A 121 -17.14 6.84 3.00
CA THR A 121 -16.61 7.91 3.82
C THR A 121 -16.01 8.96 2.88
N GLU A 122 -16.59 10.16 2.89
CA GLU A 122 -16.06 11.30 2.14
C GLU A 122 -14.61 11.53 2.60
N ARG A 123 -13.64 11.16 1.76
CA ARG A 123 -12.22 11.37 2.03
C ARG A 123 -11.80 12.68 1.41
N ARG A 124 -11.58 13.69 2.22
CA ARG A 124 -11.09 15.01 1.82
C ARG A 124 -9.59 15.07 2.04
N ILE A 125 -8.86 15.45 1.01
CA ILE A 125 -7.41 15.69 1.12
C ILE A 125 -7.07 17.11 0.69
N LYS A 126 -5.93 17.59 1.17
CA LYS A 126 -5.35 18.86 0.77
C LYS A 126 -4.13 18.61 -0.09
N ILE A 127 -4.13 19.18 -1.29
CA ILE A 127 -3.00 19.10 -2.22
C ILE A 127 -2.22 20.41 -2.16
N PHE A 128 -0.89 20.31 -2.10
CA PHE A 128 0.04 21.42 -2.20
C PHE A 128 0.87 21.29 -3.48
N TYR A 129 0.94 22.37 -4.24
CA TYR A 129 1.70 22.46 -5.48
C TYR A 129 2.94 23.31 -5.26
N PHE A 130 4.05 22.90 -5.89
CA PHE A 130 5.34 23.59 -5.76
C PHE A 130 5.92 23.98 -7.11
N SER A 131 6.83 24.96 -7.10
CA SER A 131 7.60 25.39 -8.27
C SER A 131 6.68 25.77 -9.45
N TRP A 132 7.01 25.34 -10.67
CA TRP A 132 6.28 25.68 -11.89
C TRP A 132 4.83 25.16 -11.90
N LEU A 133 4.46 24.19 -11.05
CA LEU A 133 3.06 23.78 -10.91
C LEU A 133 2.20 24.92 -10.38
N VAL A 134 2.71 25.75 -9.45
CA VAL A 134 1.96 26.89 -8.91
C VAL A 134 1.60 27.87 -10.04
N ASN A 135 2.58 28.17 -10.90
CA ASN A 135 2.40 29.09 -12.02
C ASN A 135 1.46 28.50 -13.10
N LYS A 136 1.58 27.20 -13.40
CA LYS A 136 0.75 26.53 -14.42
C LYS A 136 -0.68 26.29 -13.96
N LEU A 137 -0.89 26.04 -12.68
CA LEU A 137 -2.22 25.77 -12.11
C LEU A 137 -2.91 27.03 -11.60
N GLY A 138 -2.18 28.13 -11.40
CA GLY A 138 -2.69 29.38 -10.84
C GLY A 138 -3.08 29.27 -9.36
N LYS A 139 -2.61 28.24 -8.66
CA LYS A 139 -2.92 27.97 -7.26
C LYS A 139 -1.79 27.20 -6.58
N GLN A 140 -1.55 27.51 -5.31
CA GLN A 140 -0.56 26.83 -4.49
C GLN A 140 -1.14 25.63 -3.74
N THR A 141 -2.45 25.62 -3.50
CA THR A 141 -3.14 24.52 -2.81
C THR A 141 -4.56 24.36 -3.34
N GLU A 142 -5.11 23.16 -3.19
CA GLU A 142 -6.53 22.88 -3.35
C GLU A 142 -6.99 21.78 -2.39
N GLU A 143 -8.27 21.78 -2.06
CA GLU A 143 -8.92 20.67 -1.37
C GLU A 143 -9.75 19.87 -2.38
N ILE A 144 -9.66 18.54 -2.29
CA ILE A 144 -10.43 17.65 -3.16
C ILE A 144 -11.08 16.55 -2.33
N ILE A 145 -12.28 16.16 -2.74
CA ILE A 145 -12.92 14.94 -2.28
C ILE A 145 -12.45 13.81 -3.20
N LEU A 146 -11.90 12.75 -2.61
CA LEU A 146 -11.39 11.59 -3.34
C LEU A 146 -12.56 10.71 -3.81
N PRO A 147 -12.65 10.42 -5.13
CA PRO A 147 -13.56 9.39 -5.61
C PRO A 147 -13.21 8.02 -4.98
N PRO A 148 -14.17 7.10 -4.85
CA PRO A 148 -13.93 5.73 -4.40
C PRO A 148 -12.80 5.00 -5.13
N SER A 149 -12.59 5.30 -6.42
CA SER A 149 -11.53 4.71 -7.25
C SER A 149 -10.12 5.22 -6.93
N VAL A 150 -9.99 6.31 -6.17
CA VAL A 150 -8.69 6.87 -5.76
C VAL A 150 -8.36 6.42 -4.35
N THR A 151 -7.38 5.54 -4.23
CA THR A 151 -6.99 4.90 -2.97
C THR A 151 -5.55 5.19 -2.57
N ASN A 152 -4.72 5.64 -3.51
CA ASN A 152 -3.28 5.84 -3.33
C ASN A 152 -2.74 6.95 -4.25
N ILE A 153 -1.45 7.25 -4.12
CA ILE A 153 -0.77 8.28 -4.91
C ILE A 153 -0.86 8.03 -6.42
N GLU A 154 -0.68 6.79 -6.88
CA GLU A 154 -0.75 6.46 -8.31
C GLU A 154 -2.12 6.80 -8.91
N SER A 155 -3.19 6.36 -8.25
CA SER A 155 -4.57 6.64 -8.67
C SER A 155 -4.91 8.13 -8.56
N LEU A 156 -4.33 8.86 -7.59
CA LEU A 156 -4.46 10.31 -7.48
C LEU A 156 -3.79 11.02 -8.67
N LEU A 157 -2.55 10.68 -9.00
CA LEU A 157 -1.84 11.29 -10.14
C LEU A 157 -2.58 10.99 -11.45
N LYS A 158 -3.09 9.76 -11.63
CA LYS A 158 -3.95 9.41 -12.77
C LYS A 158 -5.20 10.29 -12.83
N LEU A 159 -5.88 10.51 -11.71
CA LEU A 159 -7.03 11.42 -11.64
C LEU A 159 -6.64 12.84 -12.06
N LEU A 160 -5.54 13.38 -11.55
CA LEU A 160 -5.10 14.75 -11.85
C LEU A 160 -4.77 14.93 -13.33
N ARG A 161 -4.13 13.93 -13.98
CA ARG A 161 -3.80 13.96 -15.42
C ARG A 161 -5.01 14.16 -16.32
N VAL A 162 -6.16 13.61 -15.96
CA VAL A 162 -7.38 13.63 -16.79
C VAL A 162 -8.34 14.79 -16.48
N ARG A 163 -8.03 15.61 -15.46
CA ARG A 163 -8.90 16.75 -15.10
C ARG A 163 -8.95 17.85 -16.17
N LYS A 164 -7.84 18.07 -16.88
CA LYS A 164 -7.73 19.03 -17.99
C LYS A 164 -6.79 18.47 -19.05
N SER A 165 -7.03 18.81 -20.32
CA SER A 165 -6.23 18.35 -21.48
C SER A 165 -4.73 18.54 -21.27
N ASP A 166 -4.34 19.68 -20.69
CA ASP A 166 -2.93 20.06 -20.61
C ASP A 166 -2.21 19.47 -19.38
N TYR A 167 -2.93 18.76 -18.50
CA TYR A 167 -2.39 18.24 -17.24
C TYR A 167 -1.62 16.92 -17.42
N ALA A 168 -1.88 16.18 -18.50
CA ALA A 168 -1.31 14.86 -18.72
C ALA A 168 0.23 14.84 -18.61
N ALA A 169 0.90 15.77 -19.30
CA ALA A 169 2.36 15.86 -19.28
C ALA A 169 2.91 16.40 -17.95
N MET A 170 2.15 17.22 -17.22
CA MET A 170 2.61 17.87 -15.98
C MET A 170 2.70 16.89 -14.81
N PHE A 171 1.86 15.86 -14.77
CA PHE A 171 1.79 14.93 -13.65
C PHE A 171 2.41 13.56 -13.97
N GLU A 172 3.31 13.44 -14.95
CA GLU A 172 4.06 12.19 -15.19
C GLU A 172 4.85 11.77 -13.95
N ASP A 173 4.86 10.47 -13.64
CA ASP A 173 5.40 9.95 -12.36
C ASP A 173 6.88 10.33 -12.15
N LYS A 174 7.68 10.33 -13.23
CA LYS A 174 9.10 10.73 -13.18
C LYS A 174 9.32 12.22 -12.90
N LEU A 175 8.32 13.05 -13.17
CA LEU A 175 8.41 14.51 -13.05
C LEU A 175 7.95 15.01 -11.70
N ILE A 176 7.25 14.18 -10.93
CA ILE A 176 6.61 14.57 -9.67
C ILE A 176 7.07 13.66 -8.55
N GLN A 177 7.79 14.22 -7.61
CA GLN A 177 8.00 13.63 -6.29
C GLN A 177 6.81 13.97 -5.40
N THR A 178 6.39 13.01 -4.59
CA THR A 178 5.24 13.17 -3.70
C THR A 178 5.64 13.04 -2.23
N THR A 179 4.93 13.76 -1.38
CA THR A 179 4.92 13.50 0.05
C THR A 179 3.49 13.40 0.54
N VAL A 180 3.23 12.52 1.50
CA VAL A 180 1.97 12.55 2.27
C VAL A 180 2.30 12.82 3.73
N ASN A 181 1.61 13.80 4.32
CA ASN A 181 1.84 14.26 5.69
C ASN A 181 3.32 14.58 5.95
N LYS A 182 3.96 15.25 4.99
CA LYS A 182 5.36 15.70 5.02
C LYS A 182 6.41 14.58 4.99
N GLN A 183 6.00 13.34 4.71
CA GLN A 183 6.90 12.21 4.49
C GLN A 183 6.89 11.82 3.02
N PHE A 184 8.07 11.53 2.44
CA PHE A 184 8.13 11.03 1.06
C PHE A 184 7.27 9.79 0.90
N SER A 185 6.58 9.71 -0.24
CA SER A 185 5.63 8.65 -0.55
C SER A 185 5.98 7.92 -1.83
N GLU A 186 5.75 6.62 -1.82
CA GLU A 186 5.73 5.76 -2.98
C GLU A 186 4.39 5.87 -3.74
N SER A 187 4.34 5.32 -4.96
CA SER A 187 3.13 5.31 -5.78
C SER A 187 1.96 4.58 -5.11
N PHE A 188 2.26 3.54 -4.33
CA PHE A 188 1.27 2.74 -3.60
C PHE A 188 0.88 3.34 -2.24
N THR A 189 1.45 4.48 -1.81
CA THR A 189 1.10 5.09 -0.53
C THR A 189 -0.40 5.40 -0.48
N ARG A 190 -1.09 4.79 0.49
CA ARG A 190 -2.54 4.93 0.70
C ARG A 190 -2.91 6.36 1.07
N LEU A 191 -4.07 6.81 0.58
CA LEU A 191 -4.65 8.12 0.90
C LEU A 191 -5.90 7.96 1.78
N GLU A 192 -5.89 8.67 2.89
CA GLU A 192 -6.94 8.70 3.91
C GLU A 192 -7.55 10.12 4.03
N ASP A 193 -8.68 10.22 4.72
CA ASP A 193 -9.30 11.51 5.01
C ASP A 193 -8.35 12.41 5.83
N GLY A 194 -8.31 13.70 5.52
CA GLY A 194 -7.45 14.69 6.15
C GLY A 194 -5.99 14.72 5.67
N ASP A 195 -5.59 13.84 4.74
CA ASP A 195 -4.19 13.79 4.28
C ASP A 195 -3.75 15.08 3.57
N GLU A 196 -2.49 15.47 3.81
CA GLU A 196 -1.79 16.53 3.11
C GLU A 196 -0.84 15.93 2.07
N VAL A 197 -1.11 16.15 0.79
CA VAL A 197 -0.30 15.65 -0.33
C VAL A 197 0.48 16.80 -0.97
N ALA A 198 1.80 16.75 -0.95
CA ALA A 198 2.64 17.69 -1.71
C ALA A 198 3.07 17.08 -3.04
N LEU A 199 2.89 17.83 -4.12
CA LEU A 199 3.36 17.48 -5.46
C LEU A 199 4.52 18.42 -5.83
N ILE A 200 5.72 17.84 -5.89
CA ILE A 200 6.98 18.56 -6.00
C ILE A 200 7.63 18.18 -7.33
N PRO A 201 7.81 19.13 -8.26
CA PRO A 201 8.53 18.82 -9.49
C PRO A 201 9.97 18.39 -9.24
N THR A 202 10.41 17.36 -9.94
CA THR A 202 11.80 16.84 -9.87
C THR A 202 12.78 17.65 -10.72
N SER A 203 12.27 18.60 -11.52
CA SER A 203 13.05 19.50 -12.38
C SER A 203 12.58 20.95 -12.20
N PRO A 204 13.50 21.94 -12.27
CA PRO A 204 13.15 23.36 -12.19
C PRO A 204 12.33 23.84 -13.39
N THR A 205 12.36 23.14 -14.53
CA THR A 205 11.65 23.51 -15.76
C THR A 205 10.45 22.59 -16.01
N PRO A 206 9.30 23.14 -16.44
CA PRO A 206 8.15 22.32 -16.83
C PRO A 206 8.47 21.48 -18.08
N PRO A 207 7.81 20.32 -18.25
CA PRO A 207 7.88 19.57 -19.50
C PRO A 207 7.29 20.41 -20.64
N ALA A 208 7.69 20.10 -21.87
CA ALA A 208 7.05 20.68 -23.05
C ALA A 208 5.56 20.31 -23.03
N THR A 209 4.69 21.31 -23.14
CA THR A 209 3.26 21.06 -23.35
C THR A 209 3.09 20.44 -24.73
N PRO A 210 2.46 19.26 -24.85
CA PRO A 210 2.04 18.76 -26.15
C PRO A 210 1.20 19.84 -26.82
N ASN A 211 1.51 20.19 -28.07
CA ASN A 211 0.88 21.28 -28.81
C ASN A 211 -0.65 21.28 -28.62
N ALA A 212 -1.19 22.42 -28.18
CA ALA A 212 -2.63 22.70 -28.12
C ALA A 212 -3.25 22.79 -29.52
#